data_AF-A0A3C0NE27-F1
#
_entry.id   AF-A0A3C0NE27-F1
#
_cell.length_a   1.000
_cell.length_b   1.000
_cell.length_c   1.000
_cell.angle_alpha   90.00
_cell.angle_beta   90.00
_cell.angle_gamma   90.00
#
_symmetry.space_group_name_H-M   'P 1'
#
loop_
_entity.id
_entity.type
_entity.pdbx_description
1 polymer ?
#
loop_
_entity_poly.entity_id
_entity_poly.type
_entity_poly.pdbx_seq_one_letter_code
_entity_poly.pdbx_strand_id
1 'polypeptide(L)'
;MNLPPQLEQEVEKWANQQGISFEQFILRAVTEKITALNQQNPETTTQISQAAHLSKFPQPKSYRKEGILVIETEPINNLDFNSFIVELREERIQEQMTW
;
A
#
# COMPACT_ATOMS: atom_id res chain seq x y z
N MET A 1 19.82 -4.69 13.20
CA MET A 1 19.06 -3.94 14.23
C MET A 1 18.94 -4.88 15.42
N ASN A 2 19.03 -4.42 16.66
CA ASN A 2 18.90 -5.32 17.83
C ASN A 2 17.49 -5.15 18.37
N LEU A 3 16.57 -6.03 17.95
CA LEU A 3 15.18 -6.00 18.40
C LEU A 3 14.99 -7.07 19.47
N PRO A 4 14.07 -6.88 20.42
CA PRO A 4 13.75 -7.94 21.38
C PRO A 4 13.34 -9.21 20.62
N PRO A 5 13.79 -10.40 21.05
CA PRO A 5 13.60 -11.64 20.29
C PRO A 5 12.13 -11.99 20.04
N GLN A 6 11.23 -11.58 20.94
CA GLN A 6 9.79 -11.72 20.74
C GLN A 6 9.27 -10.87 19.58
N LEU A 7 9.77 -9.63 19.47
CA LEU A 7 9.38 -8.72 18.39
C LEU A 7 9.98 -9.16 17.06
N GLU A 8 11.20 -9.70 17.05
CA GLU A 8 11.80 -10.27 15.84
C GLU A 8 10.95 -11.41 15.27
N GLN A 9 10.49 -12.33 16.12
CA GLN A 9 9.62 -13.43 15.70
C GLN A 9 8.28 -12.96 15.15
N GLU A 10 7.66 -11.95 15.76
CA GLU A 10 6.42 -11.38 15.23
C GLU A 10 6.63 -10.69 13.90
N VAL A 11 7.69 -9.88 13.78
CA VAL A 11 8.04 -9.20 12.53
C VAL A 11 8.27 -10.21 11.42
N GLU A 12 9.05 -11.27 11.68
CA GLU A 12 9.33 -12.32 10.69
C GLU A 12 8.05 -13.05 10.27
N LYS A 13 7.18 -13.39 11.22
CA LYS A 13 5.87 -13.99 10.93
C LYS A 13 5.03 -13.12 10.00
N TRP A 14 4.90 -11.83 10.31
CA TRP A 14 4.09 -10.91 9.50
C TRP A 14 4.75 -10.57 8.15
N ALA A 15 6.08 -10.46 8.10
CA ALA A 15 6.83 -10.27 6.87
C ALA A 15 6.61 -11.44 5.90
N ASN A 16 6.71 -12.67 6.40
CA ASN A 16 6.45 -13.89 5.64
C ASN A 16 5.01 -13.96 5.13
N GLN A 17 4.02 -13.60 5.95
CA GLN A 17 2.62 -13.54 5.54
C GLN A 17 2.35 -12.52 4.43
N GLN A 18 3.16 -11.45 4.37
CA GLN A 18 3.06 -10.42 3.34
C GLN A 18 3.98 -10.69 2.14
N GLY A 19 4.77 -11.76 2.15
CA GLY A 19 5.71 -12.10 1.08
C GLY A 19 6.88 -11.10 0.93
N ILE A 20 7.25 -10.40 2.01
CA ILE A 20 8.34 -9.40 2.01
C ILE A 20 9.44 -9.78 3.00
N SER A 21 10.64 -9.23 2.84
CA SER A 21 11.74 -9.50 3.79
C SER A 21 11.52 -8.79 5.13
N PHE A 22 12.21 -9.28 6.16
CA PHE A 22 12.26 -8.66 7.47
C PHE A 22 12.63 -7.18 7.40
N GLU A 23 13.70 -6.83 6.67
CA GLU A 23 14.12 -5.43 6.53
C GLU A 23 13.08 -4.58 5.80
N GLN A 24 12.41 -5.13 4.78
CA GLN A 24 11.35 -4.42 4.06
C GLN A 24 10.14 -4.14 4.95
N PHE A 25 9.78 -5.11 5.79
CA PHE A 25 8.72 -4.94 6.77
C PHE A 25 9.06 -3.82 7.77
N ILE A 26 10.27 -3.84 8.33
CA ILE A 26 10.72 -2.80 9.27
C ILE A 26 10.72 -1.43 8.60
N LEU A 27 11.27 -1.32 7.39
CA LEU A 27 11.31 -0.05 6.65
C LEU A 27 9.90 0.50 6.41
N ARG A 28 8.98 -0.37 6.01
CA ARG A 28 7.58 0.00 5.78
C ARG A 28 6.89 0.44 7.07
N ALA A 29 7.03 -0.32 8.15
CA ALA A 29 6.43 0.01 9.46
C ALA A 29 6.93 1.36 9.99
N VAL A 30 8.23 1.64 9.86
CA VAL A 30 8.82 2.93 10.26
C VAL A 30 8.30 4.06 9.37
N THR A 31 8.24 3.86 8.05
CA THR A 31 7.71 4.85 7.11
C THR A 31 6.24 5.18 7.38
N GLU A 32 5.41 4.17 7.61
CA GLU A 32 4.00 4.33 7.94
C GLU A 32 3.82 5.10 9.27
N LYS A 33 4.61 4.76 10.30
CA LYS A 33 4.55 5.46 11.59
C LYS A 33 4.99 6.92 11.49
N ILE A 34 6.06 7.22 10.76
CA ILE A 34 6.50 8.61 10.50
C ILE A 34 5.43 9.39 9.74
N THR A 35 4.82 8.77 8.73
CA THR A 35 3.74 9.39 7.95
C THR A 35 2.53 9.71 8.83
N ALA A 36 2.11 8.79 9.69
CA ALA A 36 1.01 9.00 10.62
C ALA A 36 1.30 10.13 11.61
N LEU A 37 2.53 10.21 12.13
CA LEU A 37 2.95 11.29 13.05
C LEU A 37 2.98 12.67 12.35
N ASN A 38 3.45 12.73 11.11
CA ASN A 38 3.43 13.96 10.32
C ASN A 38 2.00 14.45 10.04
N GLN A 39 1.06 13.54 9.81
CA GLN A 39 -0.35 13.90 9.62
C GLN A 39 -1.02 14.42 10.91
N GLN A 40 -0.53 14.00 12.09
CA GLN A 40 -1.02 14.47 13.38
C GLN A 40 -0.48 15.87 13.75
N ASN A 41 0.58 16.34 13.09
CA ASN A 41 1.22 17.62 13.38
C ASN A 41 1.41 18.45 12.09
N PRO A 42 0.40 19.21 11.63
CA PRO A 42 0.43 19.90 10.34
C PRO A 42 1.52 21.00 10.24
N GLU A 43 2.09 21.43 11.37
CA GLU A 43 3.08 22.52 11.48
C GLU A 43 4.49 22.15 10.98
N THR A 44 4.75 20.89 10.58
CA THR A 44 6.06 20.44 10.05
C THR A 44 6.01 19.86 8.63
N THR A 45 5.02 20.26 7.83
CA THR A 45 4.80 19.73 6.46
C THR A 45 5.78 20.29 5.42
N THR A 46 7.10 20.29 5.65
CA THR A 46 8.03 20.82 4.63
C THR A 46 9.23 19.94 4.27
N GLN A 47 9.67 18.93 5.03
CA GLN A 47 11.04 18.40 4.76
C GLN A 47 11.27 16.89 4.82
N ILE A 48 10.31 16.01 4.48
CA ILE A 48 10.65 14.57 4.28
C ILE A 48 10.29 13.99 2.91
N SER A 49 9.85 14.81 1.96
CA SER A 49 9.62 14.38 0.58
C SER A 49 10.93 14.07 -0.20
N GLN A 50 12.11 14.25 0.39
CA GLN A 50 13.40 14.15 -0.33
C GLN A 50 14.24 12.90 -0.01
N ALA A 51 13.78 11.98 0.85
CA ALA A 51 14.50 10.72 1.11
C ALA A 51 13.90 9.47 0.44
N ALA A 52 12.72 9.58 -0.20
CA ALA A 52 12.04 8.45 -0.85
C ALA A 52 12.44 8.26 -2.35
N HIS A 53 13.58 8.80 -2.78
CA HIS A 53 14.07 8.67 -4.16
C HIS A 53 14.60 7.27 -4.54
N LEU A 54 14.39 6.23 -3.72
CA LEU A 54 14.80 4.85 -4.02
C LEU A 54 13.66 3.88 -4.36
N SER A 55 12.39 4.30 -4.36
CA SER A 55 11.29 3.49 -4.89
C SER A 55 10.75 4.11 -6.17
N LYS A 56 11.04 3.48 -7.32
CA LYS A 56 10.52 3.81 -8.66
C LYS A 56 9.00 3.63 -8.82
N PHE A 57 8.25 3.56 -7.72
CA PHE A 57 6.80 3.52 -7.72
C PHE A 57 6.31 4.80 -7.04
N PRO A 58 5.50 5.63 -7.73
CA PRO A 58 4.89 6.78 -7.08
C PRO A 58 4.10 6.27 -5.87
N GLN A 59 4.52 6.64 -4.66
CA GLN A 59 3.73 6.31 -3.48
C GLN A 59 2.39 7.06 -3.60
N PRO A 60 1.25 6.34 -3.61
CA PRO A 60 -0.04 6.97 -3.79
C PRO A 60 -0.28 7.91 -2.61
N LYS A 61 -0.51 9.18 -2.93
CA LYS A 61 -0.67 10.22 -1.92
C LYS A 61 -2.06 10.09 -1.33
N SER A 62 -2.16 9.70 -0.06
CA SER A 62 -3.43 9.52 0.63
C SER A 62 -3.71 10.63 1.65
N TYR A 63 -4.96 11.07 1.74
CA TYR A 63 -5.40 12.09 2.70
C TYR A 63 -6.91 11.96 2.99
N ARG A 64 -7.38 12.54 4.10
CA ARG A 64 -8.82 12.62 4.39
C ARG A 64 -9.40 13.95 3.88
N LYS A 65 -10.48 13.88 3.11
CA LYS A 65 -11.28 15.04 2.67
C LYS A 65 -12.74 14.81 3.07
N GLU A 66 -13.29 15.66 3.92
CA GLU A 66 -14.69 15.59 4.36
C GLU A 66 -15.09 14.21 4.94
N GLY A 67 -14.17 13.56 5.66
CA GLY A 67 -14.39 12.22 6.23
C GLY A 67 -14.10 11.05 5.29
N ILE A 68 -13.87 11.32 4.00
CA ILE A 68 -13.55 10.32 2.98
C ILE A 68 -12.02 10.15 2.89
N LEU A 69 -11.54 8.91 2.90
CA LEU A 69 -10.14 8.61 2.59
C LEU A 69 -9.94 8.70 1.07
N VAL A 70 -9.20 9.70 0.63
CA VAL A 70 -8.83 9.94 -0.76
C VAL A 70 -7.44 9.37 -1.01
N ILE A 71 -7.28 8.66 -2.13
CA ILE A 71 -6.01 8.12 -2.59
C ILE A 71 -5.76 8.73 -3.97
N GLU A 72 -4.80 9.65 -4.07
CA GLU A 72 -4.32 10.19 -5.35
C GLU A 72 -3.44 9.11 -6.02
N THR A 73 -3.95 8.56 -7.12
CA THR A 73 -3.23 7.64 -7.99
C THR A 73 -3.03 8.27 -9.35
N GLU A 74 -2.09 7.71 -10.13
CA GLU A 74 -2.01 8.03 -11.55
C GLU A 74 -3.35 7.73 -12.25
N PRO A 75 -3.77 8.56 -13.22
CA PRO A 75 -4.97 8.31 -14.00
C PRO A 75 -4.92 6.93 -14.68
N ILE A 76 -5.92 6.08 -14.40
CA ILE A 76 -6.01 4.75 -15.00
C ILE A 76 -6.63 4.89 -16.39
N ASN A 77 -5.79 5.28 -17.35
CA ASN A 77 -6.21 5.57 -18.72
C ASN A 77 -6.26 4.31 -19.61
N ASN A 78 -5.70 3.20 -19.14
CA ASN A 78 -5.53 1.95 -19.88
C ASN A 78 -6.55 0.87 -19.47
N LEU A 79 -7.51 1.19 -18.59
CA LEU A 79 -8.54 0.24 -18.17
C LEU A 79 -9.85 0.58 -18.86
N ASP A 80 -10.20 -0.23 -19.86
CA ASP A 80 -11.56 -0.24 -20.40
C ASP A 80 -12.47 -1.08 -19.50
N PHE A 81 -13.21 -0.39 -18.64
CA PHE A 81 -14.15 -1.01 -17.71
C PHE A 81 -15.22 -1.85 -18.42
N ASN A 82 -15.64 -1.48 -19.64
CA ASN A 82 -16.66 -2.23 -20.34
C ASN A 82 -16.11 -3.58 -20.79
N SER A 83 -14.91 -3.59 -21.36
CA SER A 83 -14.22 -4.83 -21.73
C SER A 83 -13.97 -5.72 -20.52
N PHE A 84 -13.50 -5.15 -19.40
CA PHE A 84 -13.28 -5.88 -18.15
C PHE A 84 -14.56 -6.50 -17.57
N ILE A 85 -15.67 -5.75 -17.59
CA ILE A 85 -16.98 -6.26 -17.10
C ILE A 85 -17.48 -7.41 -17.99
N VAL A 86 -17.26 -7.34 -19.31
CA VAL A 86 -17.64 -8.41 -20.24
C VAL A 86 -16.81 -9.67 -19.97
N GLU A 87 -15.50 -9.53 -19.80
CA GLU A 87 -14.60 -10.64 -19.49
C GLU A 87 -15.02 -11.36 -18.20
N LEU A 88 -15.23 -10.62 -17.10
CA LEU A 88 -15.68 -11.21 -15.83
C LEU A 88 -17.07 -11.86 -15.91
N ARG A 89 -17.96 -11.36 -16.75
CA ARG A 89 -19.27 -12.00 -16.96
C ARG A 89 -19.12 -13.32 -17.71
N GLU A 90 -18.29 -13.35 -18.74
CA GLU A 90 -18.06 -14.55 -19.52
C GLU A 90 -17.36 -15.63 -18.67
N GLU A 91 -16.34 -15.26 -17.89
CA GLU A 91 -15.68 -16.15 -16.92
C GLU A 91 -16.71 -16.81 -15.98
N ARG A 92 -17.59 -16.01 -15.35
CA ARG A 92 -18.64 -16.54 -14.47
C ARG A 92 -19.62 -17.48 -15.20
N ILE A 93 -19.97 -17.16 -16.45
CA ILE A 93 -20.88 -17.99 -17.26
C ILE A 93 -20.23 -19.35 -17.57
N GLN A 94 -18.94 -19.36 -17.90
CA GLN A 94 -18.18 -20.58 -18.17
C GLN A 94 -18.06 -21.46 -16.91
N GLU A 95 -17.75 -20.86 -15.75
CA GLU A 95 -17.72 -21.57 -14.45
C GLU A 95 -19.06 -22.24 -14.11
N GLN A 96 -20.19 -21.63 -14.50
CA GLN A 96 -21.53 -22.18 -14.27
C GLN A 96 -21.94 -23.26 -15.28
N MET A 97 -21.24 -23.39 -16.41
CA MET A 97 -21.51 -24.43 -17.42
C MET A 97 -20.65 -25.69 -17.25
N THR A 98 -19.58 -25.63 -16.47
CA THR A 98 -18.88 -26.84 -15.99
C THR A 98 -19.71 -27.56 -14.93
N TRP A 99 -20.58 -28.47 -15.37
CA TRP A 99 -21.23 -29.52 -14.57
C TRP A 99 -20.74 -30.90 -15.00
#